data_AF-A0AAV9SN11-F1
#
_entry.id   AF-A0AAV9SN11-F1
#
_cell.length_a   1.000
_cell.length_b   1.000
_cell.length_c   1.000
_cell.angle_alpha   90.00
_cell.angle_beta   90.00
_cell.angle_gamma   90.00
#
_symmetry.space_group_name_H-M   'P 1'
#
loop_
_entity.id
_entity.type
_entity.pdbx_description
1 polymer ?
#
loop_
_entity_poly.entity_id
_entity_poly.type
_entity_poly.pdbx_seq_one_letter_code
_entity_poly.pdbx_strand_id
1 'polypeptide(L)'
;MWMNRKTGSVFLKTLNHVLNVLKFSTNVHTQPPRKPGPSRPPWRLLFFGTDQFAVESLKVLTSCRNPSKGIVEKLEVVSLPGDLPVRRFAQQNQLTLHNWPPHDLEGQFDVGVVVSFGRLIHGGLIDKFPLWVSIIND
;
A
#
# COMPACT_ATOMS: atom_id res chain seq x y z
N MET A 1 5.37 18.33 13.63
CA MET A 1 4.77 17.85 14.89
C MET A 1 5.19 16.40 15.10
N TRP A 2 5.77 16.15 16.28
CA TRP A 2 6.49 14.95 16.71
C TRP A 2 5.52 13.77 16.91
N MET A 3 5.79 12.59 16.34
CA MET A 3 5.03 11.37 16.67
C MET A 3 5.30 10.97 18.12
N ASN A 4 4.24 10.80 18.91
CA ASN A 4 4.29 10.31 20.27
C ASN A 4 4.90 8.88 20.26
N ARG A 5 5.86 8.59 21.15
CA ARG A 5 6.63 7.32 21.12
C ARG A 5 5.73 6.07 21.19
N LYS A 6 4.53 6.18 21.77
CA LYS A 6 3.55 5.09 21.85
C LYS A 6 2.89 4.80 20.50
N THR A 7 2.43 5.82 19.78
CA THR A 7 1.78 5.69 18.46
C THR A 7 2.74 5.14 17.40
N GLY A 8 4.02 5.56 17.46
CA GLY A 8 5.06 5.03 16.58
C GLY A 8 5.29 3.52 16.73
N SER A 9 5.16 2.96 17.94
CA SER A 9 5.34 1.52 18.18
C SER A 9 4.19 0.68 17.61
N VAL A 10 2.94 1.14 17.74
CA VAL A 10 1.76 0.47 17.18
C VAL A 10 1.82 0.50 15.65
N PHE A 11 2.15 1.65 15.08
CA PHE A 11 2.37 1.81 13.65
C PHE A 11 3.43 0.84 13.09
N LEU A 12 4.60 0.77 13.72
CA LEU A 12 5.68 -0.11 13.28
C LEU A 12 5.29 -1.59 13.40
N LYS A 13 4.51 -1.96 14.43
CA LYS A 13 3.96 -3.32 14.59
C LYS A 13 2.98 -3.66 13.47
N THR A 14 2.04 -2.76 13.15
CA THR A 14 1.08 -2.97 12.06
C THR A 14 1.78 -3.07 10.72
N LEU A 15 2.74 -2.17 10.44
CA LEU A 15 3.50 -2.19 9.19
C LEU A 15 4.36 -3.47 9.06
N ASN A 16 5.02 -3.89 10.14
CA ASN A 16 5.72 -5.17 10.16
C ASN A 16 4.77 -6.35 10.00
N HIS A 17 3.55 -6.27 10.54
CA HIS A 17 2.53 -7.28 10.32
C HIS A 17 2.13 -7.34 8.85
N VAL A 18 1.94 -6.20 8.17
CA VAL A 18 1.69 -6.16 6.71
C VAL A 18 2.84 -6.84 5.95
N LEU A 19 4.08 -6.45 6.24
CA LEU A 19 5.25 -7.06 5.61
C LEU A 19 5.33 -8.57 5.88
N ASN A 20 4.93 -9.00 7.07
CA ASN A 20 4.86 -10.42 7.41
C ASN A 20 3.73 -11.12 6.65
N VAL A 21 2.54 -10.55 6.55
CA VAL A 21 1.44 -11.10 5.72
C VAL A 21 1.90 -11.26 4.26
N LEU A 22 2.55 -10.24 3.71
CA LEU A 22 3.12 -10.30 2.36
C LEU A 22 4.22 -11.37 2.22
N LYS A 23 4.95 -11.71 3.28
CA LYS A 23 5.96 -12.79 3.29
C LYS A 23 5.36 -14.19 3.53
N PHE A 24 4.36 -14.30 4.41
CA PHE A 24 3.80 -15.56 4.92
C PHE A 24 2.57 -16.07 4.15
N SER A 25 1.93 -15.25 3.31
CA SER A 25 0.86 -15.69 2.39
C SER A 25 1.32 -16.72 1.33
N THR A 26 2.53 -17.26 1.48
CA THR A 26 3.17 -18.28 0.64
C THR A 26 2.72 -19.72 0.94
N ASN A 27 2.01 -19.97 2.06
CA ASN A 27 1.71 -21.33 2.56
C ASN A 27 0.21 -21.74 2.60
N VAL A 28 -0.73 -20.97 2.04
CA VAL A 28 -2.16 -21.32 2.12
C VAL A 28 -2.65 -21.97 0.82
N HIS A 29 -3.21 -23.17 0.97
CA HIS A 29 -3.84 -23.99 -0.06
C HIS A 29 -5.19 -23.38 -0.52
N THR A 30 -5.29 -23.26 -1.84
CA THR A 30 -6.41 -23.04 -2.77
C THR A 30 -7.85 -22.96 -2.24
N GLN A 31 -8.49 -21.82 -2.47
CA GLN A 31 -9.85 -21.74 -3.05
C GLN A 31 -9.74 -21.38 -4.54
N PRO A 32 -10.68 -21.81 -5.40
CA PRO A 32 -10.61 -21.50 -6.83
C PRO A 32 -10.75 -19.98 -7.03
N PRO A 33 -9.80 -19.33 -7.74
CA PRO A 33 -9.77 -17.89 -7.85
C PRO A 33 -10.85 -17.41 -8.81
N ARG A 34 -11.63 -16.40 -8.39
CA ARG A 34 -12.53 -15.69 -9.32
C ARG A 34 -11.76 -14.83 -10.33
N LYS A 35 -10.45 -14.55 -10.13
CA LYS A 35 -9.49 -14.00 -11.12
C LYS A 35 -8.04 -14.41 -10.75
N PRO A 36 -7.16 -14.76 -11.71
CA PRO A 36 -5.78 -15.18 -11.42
C PRO A 36 -4.90 -13.97 -11.08
N GLY A 37 -4.89 -13.57 -9.81
CA GLY A 37 -3.83 -12.72 -9.24
C GLY A 37 -2.64 -13.57 -8.79
N PRO A 38 -1.43 -13.00 -8.68
CA PRO A 38 -0.26 -13.70 -8.18
C PRO A 38 -0.51 -14.18 -6.75
N SER A 39 -0.30 -15.47 -6.52
CA SER A 39 -0.45 -16.13 -5.22
C SER A 39 0.78 -15.97 -4.32
N ARG A 40 1.82 -15.27 -4.80
CA ARG A 40 3.16 -15.18 -4.20
C ARG A 40 3.85 -13.87 -4.62
N PRO A 41 4.84 -13.39 -3.83
CA PRO A 41 5.68 -12.26 -4.22
C PRO A 41 6.45 -12.54 -5.53
N PRO A 42 6.88 -11.48 -6.23
CA PRO A 42 6.83 -10.07 -5.79
C PRO A 42 5.43 -9.44 -6.02
N TRP A 43 4.95 -8.63 -5.07
CA TRP A 43 3.58 -8.08 -5.06
C TRP A 43 3.47 -6.76 -5.81
N ARG A 44 2.34 -6.54 -6.49
CA ARG A 44 1.97 -5.25 -7.11
C ARG A 44 1.05 -4.48 -6.18
N LEU A 45 1.58 -3.43 -5.55
CA LEU A 45 0.91 -2.66 -4.52
C LEU A 45 0.37 -1.33 -5.06
N LEU A 46 -0.86 -0.98 -4.65
CA LEU A 46 -1.37 0.38 -4.77
C LEU A 46 -1.52 0.99 -3.38
N PHE A 47 -0.77 2.06 -3.14
CA PHE A 47 -0.74 2.76 -1.86
C PHE A 47 -1.64 3.99 -1.86
N PHE A 48 -2.50 4.16 -0.87
CA PHE A 48 -3.38 5.30 -0.70
C PHE A 48 -2.96 6.08 0.55
N GLY A 49 -2.61 7.35 0.40
CA GLY A 49 -2.25 8.20 1.53
C GLY A 49 -2.11 9.67 1.20
N THR A 50 -2.17 10.53 2.22
CA THR A 50 -2.12 11.99 2.04
C THR A 50 -1.10 12.72 2.90
N ASP A 51 -0.84 12.26 4.12
CA ASP A 51 -0.11 13.04 5.13
C ASP A 51 1.31 12.52 5.40
N GLN A 52 2.00 13.14 6.37
CA GLN A 52 3.35 12.74 6.75
C GLN A 52 3.41 11.34 7.37
N PHE A 53 2.34 10.89 8.03
CA PHE A 53 2.28 9.56 8.61
C PHE A 53 2.25 8.48 7.52
N ALA A 54 1.49 8.71 6.46
CA ALA A 54 1.49 7.87 5.27
C ALA A 54 2.86 7.83 4.57
N VAL A 55 3.60 8.95 4.54
CA VAL A 55 4.96 9.00 3.97
C VAL A 55 5.90 8.01 4.68
N GLU A 56 5.82 7.87 6.01
CA GLU A 56 6.68 6.93 6.73
C GLU A 56 6.40 5.46 6.34
N SER A 57 5.15 5.11 6.07
CA SER A 57 4.81 3.77 5.52
C SER A 57 5.35 3.60 4.11
N LEU A 58 5.16 4.63 3.28
CA LEU A 58 5.55 4.59 1.89
C LEU A 58 7.07 4.45 1.73
N LYS A 59 7.86 5.07 2.60
CA LYS A 59 9.32 4.88 2.66
C LYS A 59 9.69 3.41 2.85
N VAL A 60 9.09 2.74 3.82
CA VAL A 60 9.39 1.33 4.12
C VAL A 60 9.01 0.43 2.94
N LEU A 61 7.83 0.64 2.34
CA LEU A 61 7.41 -0.11 1.15
C LEU A 61 8.32 0.14 -0.04
N THR A 62 8.77 1.38 -0.23
CA THR A 62 9.73 1.76 -1.29
C THR A 62 11.06 1.06 -1.08
N SER A 63 11.56 0.97 0.16
CA SER A 63 12.79 0.21 0.47
C SER A 63 12.64 -1.31 0.27
N CYS A 64 11.42 -1.85 0.33
CA CYS A 64 11.14 -3.26 0.04
C CYS A 64 11.09 -3.59 -1.46
N ARG A 65 11.07 -2.58 -2.33
CA ARG A 65 11.15 -2.70 -3.79
C ARG A 65 12.60 -2.96 -4.20
N ASN A 66 13.06 -4.20 -4.03
CA ASN A 66 14.39 -4.62 -4.49
C ASN A 66 14.26 -5.48 -5.76
N PRO A 67 14.91 -5.14 -6.89
CA PRO A 67 14.77 -5.86 -8.15
C PRO A 67 15.30 -7.31 -8.13
N SER A 68 16.10 -7.69 -7.13
CA SER A 68 16.75 -9.02 -7.08
C SER A 68 16.13 -10.00 -6.08
N LYS A 69 15.52 -9.51 -4.99
CA LYS A 69 14.91 -10.32 -3.91
C LYS A 69 13.74 -9.60 -3.21
N GLY A 70 13.18 -8.57 -3.84
CA GLY A 70 12.16 -7.71 -3.25
C GLY A 70 10.82 -8.41 -3.10
N ILE A 71 10.11 -8.04 -2.04
CA ILE A 71 8.74 -8.50 -1.79
C ILE A 71 7.76 -7.69 -2.65
N VAL A 72 8.18 -6.53 -3.15
CA VAL A 72 7.35 -5.59 -3.92
C VAL A 72 7.89 -5.49 -5.34
N GLU A 73 7.06 -5.90 -6.31
CA GLU A 73 7.33 -5.78 -7.76
C GLU A 73 7.08 -4.35 -8.22
N LYS A 74 5.87 -3.87 -7.91
CA LYS A 74 5.31 -2.62 -8.37
C LYS A 74 4.75 -1.88 -7.17
N LEU A 75 5.05 -0.59 -7.07
CA LEU A 75 4.52 0.29 -6.04
C LEU A 75 4.08 1.58 -6.71
N GLU A 76 2.77 1.81 -6.72
CA GLU A 76 2.17 3.04 -7.21
C GLU A 76 1.38 3.71 -6.10
N VAL A 77 1.18 5.01 -6.22
CA VAL A 77 0.63 5.86 -5.16
C VAL A 77 -0.62 6.55 -5.66
N VAL A 78 -1.67 6.55 -4.85
CA VAL A 78 -2.88 7.34 -5.04
C VAL A 78 -2.94 8.38 -3.93
N SER A 79 -3.10 9.63 -4.31
CA SER A 79 -3.26 10.73 -3.36
C SER A 79 -4.30 11.74 -3.84
N LEU A 80 -4.77 12.59 -2.94
CA LEU A 80 -5.67 13.70 -3.28
C LEU A 80 -4.91 14.76 -4.09
N PRO A 81 -5.59 15.60 -4.88
CA PRO A 81 -4.93 16.74 -5.52
C PRO A 81 -4.38 17.73 -4.49
N GLY A 82 -3.38 18.53 -4.89
CA GLY A 82 -2.74 19.54 -4.04
C GLY A 82 -1.28 19.22 -3.72
N ASP A 83 -0.67 20.05 -2.89
CA ASP A 83 0.73 19.93 -2.49
C ASP A 83 0.87 19.14 -1.18
N LEU A 84 0.79 17.81 -1.31
CA LEU A 84 0.73 16.88 -0.19
C LEU A 84 2.05 16.15 0.05
N PRO A 85 2.43 15.87 1.32
CA PRO A 85 3.65 15.15 1.66
C PRO A 85 3.85 13.86 0.86
N VAL A 86 2.80 13.04 0.71
CA VAL A 86 2.86 11.78 -0.04
C VAL A 86 3.16 12.00 -1.53
N ARG A 87 2.57 13.03 -2.14
CA ARG A 87 2.81 13.35 -3.56
C ARG A 87 4.25 13.80 -3.80
N ARG A 88 4.75 14.70 -2.94
CA ARG A 88 6.15 15.16 -3.00
C ARG A 88 7.11 13.97 -2.88
N PHE A 89 6.86 13.08 -1.92
CA PHE A 89 7.68 11.89 -1.74
C PHE A 89 7.62 10.96 -2.97
N ALA A 90 6.44 10.69 -3.51
CA ALA A 90 6.26 9.85 -4.69
C ALA A 90 7.03 10.39 -5.90
N GLN A 91 6.93 11.71 -6.15
CA GLN A 91 7.67 12.37 -7.23
C GLN A 91 9.19 12.29 -7.03
N GLN A 92 9.68 12.56 -5.82
CA GLN A 92 11.11 12.49 -5.48
C GLN A 92 11.70 11.08 -5.64
N ASN A 93 10.90 10.04 -5.42
CA ASN A 93 11.33 8.64 -5.50
C ASN A 93 10.89 7.94 -6.79
N GLN A 94 10.45 8.72 -7.80
CA GLN A 94 10.04 8.22 -9.12
C GLN A 94 8.96 7.12 -9.04
N LEU A 95 8.03 7.26 -8.10
CA LEU A 95 6.86 6.39 -8.01
C LEU A 95 5.74 6.93 -8.88
N THR A 96 5.03 6.05 -9.60
CA THR A 96 3.83 6.44 -10.35
C THR A 96 2.80 7.02 -9.39
N LEU A 97 2.33 8.23 -9.67
CA LEU A 97 1.36 8.95 -8.86
C LEU A 97 0.04 9.10 -9.62
N HIS A 98 -1.03 8.62 -9.01
CA HIS A 98 -2.41 8.72 -9.49
C HIS A 98 -3.17 9.75 -8.65
N ASN A 99 -4.01 10.53 -9.33
CA ASN A 99 -4.98 11.36 -8.65
C ASN A 99 -6.14 10.49 -8.17
N TRP A 100 -6.64 10.76 -6.96
CA TRP A 100 -7.91 10.21 -6.51
C TRP A 100 -9.09 10.89 -7.24
N PRO A 101 -10.12 10.14 -7.67
CA PRO A 101 -10.20 8.67 -7.66
C PRO A 101 -9.38 8.05 -8.81
N PRO A 102 -8.71 6.91 -8.56
CA PRO A 102 -7.95 6.22 -9.60
C PRO A 102 -8.88 5.54 -10.61
N HIS A 103 -8.50 5.61 -11.88
CA HIS A 103 -9.21 4.98 -12.99
C HIS A 103 -8.47 3.70 -13.41
N ASP A 104 -9.18 2.73 -13.99
CA ASP A 104 -8.60 1.55 -14.65
C ASP A 104 -7.64 0.66 -13.83
N LEU A 105 -8.01 0.34 -12.59
CA LEU A 105 -7.19 -0.50 -11.70
C LEU A 105 -7.35 -2.01 -11.90
N GLU A 106 -8.22 -2.45 -12.80
CA GLU A 106 -8.61 -3.85 -12.90
C GLU A 106 -7.44 -4.75 -13.34
N GLY A 107 -7.10 -5.75 -12.51
CA GLY A 107 -6.03 -6.71 -12.78
C GLY A 107 -4.60 -6.16 -12.64
N GLN A 108 -4.44 -4.88 -12.32
CA GLN A 108 -3.12 -4.23 -12.27
C GLN A 108 -2.38 -4.42 -10.93
N PHE A 109 -3.14 -4.66 -9.85
CA PHE A 109 -2.62 -4.69 -8.48
C PHE A 109 -3.19 -5.86 -7.69
N ASP A 110 -2.41 -6.32 -6.73
CA ASP A 110 -2.69 -7.49 -5.90
C ASP A 110 -3.13 -7.07 -4.50
N VAL A 111 -2.56 -5.97 -4.00
CA VAL A 111 -2.81 -5.48 -2.65
C VAL A 111 -3.02 -3.98 -2.66
N GLY A 112 -4.14 -3.55 -2.07
CA GLY A 112 -4.38 -2.15 -1.75
C GLY A 112 -3.95 -1.84 -0.33
N VAL A 113 -3.07 -0.85 -0.15
CA VAL A 113 -2.57 -0.42 1.16
C VAL A 113 -3.05 1.00 1.44
N VAL A 114 -3.93 1.17 2.41
CA VAL A 114 -4.49 2.47 2.79
C VAL A 114 -3.84 2.93 4.08
N VAL A 115 -3.23 4.12 4.07
CA VAL A 115 -2.59 4.70 5.27
C VAL A 115 -2.94 6.17 5.35
N SER A 116 -3.64 6.57 6.41
CA SER A 116 -4.03 7.96 6.69
C SER A 116 -4.42 8.75 5.43
N PHE A 117 -5.39 8.20 4.68
CA PHE A 117 -5.81 8.75 3.40
C PHE A 117 -6.88 9.86 3.53
N GLY A 118 -7.58 9.91 4.66
CA GLY A 118 -8.59 10.93 4.94
C GLY A 118 -9.86 10.85 4.09
N ARG A 119 -10.03 9.79 3.28
CA ARG A 119 -11.26 9.48 2.56
C ARG A 119 -11.64 8.02 2.71
N LEU A 120 -12.95 7.77 2.63
CA LEU A 120 -13.48 6.41 2.57
C LEU A 120 -13.22 5.81 1.18
N ILE A 121 -12.75 4.57 1.16
CA ILE A 121 -12.58 3.78 -0.05
C ILE A 121 -13.93 3.12 -0.37
N HIS A 122 -14.49 3.41 -1.55
CA HIS A 122 -15.78 2.86 -1.96
C HIS A 122 -15.71 1.35 -2.22
N GLY A 123 -16.80 0.61 -1.95
CA GLY A 123 -16.87 -0.85 -2.12
C GLY A 123 -16.45 -1.34 -3.51
N GLY A 124 -16.90 -0.65 -4.58
CA GLY A 124 -16.51 -1.01 -5.95
C GLY A 124 -15.02 -0.82 -6.26
N LEU A 125 -14.27 -0.10 -5.42
CA LEU A 125 -12.82 -0.07 -5.49
C LEU A 125 -12.23 -1.24 -4.69
N ILE A 126 -12.78 -1.54 -3.50
CA ILE A 126 -12.42 -2.70 -2.67
C ILE A 126 -12.50 -4.00 -3.49
N ASP A 127 -13.55 -4.18 -4.27
CA ASP A 127 -13.76 -5.40 -5.05
C ASP A 127 -12.72 -5.62 -6.17
N LYS A 128 -11.89 -4.60 -6.49
CA LYS A 128 -10.86 -4.69 -7.54
C LYS A 128 -9.56 -5.35 -7.09
N PHE A 129 -9.37 -5.56 -5.78
CA PHE A 129 -8.10 -6.08 -5.27
C PHE A 129 -8.32 -7.39 -4.53
N PRO A 130 -7.45 -8.39 -4.75
CA PRO A 130 -7.46 -9.64 -3.99
C PRO A 130 -7.25 -9.46 -2.48
N LEU A 131 -6.44 -8.47 -2.07
CA LEU A 131 -6.12 -8.20 -0.68
C LEU A 131 -6.15 -6.70 -0.35
N TRP A 132 -6.58 -6.38 0.87
CA TRP A 132 -6.56 -5.02 1.42
C TRP A 132 -5.94 -4.96 2.79
N VAL A 133 -5.21 -3.88 3.04
CA VAL A 133 -4.76 -3.51 4.38
C VAL A 133 -5.00 -2.04 4.62
N SER A 134 -5.58 -1.71 5.77
CA SER A 134 -5.82 -0.33 6.20
C SER A 134 -5.08 -0.05 7.51
N ILE A 135 -4.33 1.05 7.53
CA ILE A 135 -3.62 1.58 8.69
C ILE A 135 -4.23 2.94 9.01
N ILE A 136 -5.00 2.98 10.09
CA ILE A 136 -5.66 4.18 10.58
C ILE A 136 -4.77 4.79 11.67
N ASN A 137 -4.57 6.10 11.60
CA ASN A 137 -3.96 6.85 12.69
C ASN A 137 -5.11 7.27 13.63
N ASP A 138 -5.08 6.78 14.86
CA ASP A 138 -6.02 7.16 15.94
C ASP A 138 -5.53 8.47 16.60
#